data_AF-B8GBF8-F1
#
_entry.id   AF-B8GBF8-F1
#
_cell.length_a   1.000
_cell.length_b   1.000
_cell.length_c   1.000
_cell.angle_alpha   90.00
_cell.angle_beta   90.00
_cell.angle_gamma   90.00
#
_symmetry.space_group_name_H-M   'P 1'
#
loop_
_entity.id
_entity.type
_entity.pdbx_description
1 polymer ?
#
loop_
_entity_poly.entity_id
_entity_poly.type
_entity_poly.pdbx_seq_one_letter_code
_entity_poly.pdbx_strand_id
1 'polypeptide(L)'
;MGLIGSLIALGAAIVFAVVAIATLWGGWQAIQRELLRGFVSTNPSIGERIWSILLTVLPLIGATLLGLLAAWRIAQVAFGLG
;
A
#
# COMPACT_ATOMS: atom_id res chain seq x y z
N MET A 1 -23.04 9.03 -14.63
CA MET A 1 -23.25 9.33 -13.20
C MET A 1 -23.82 10.73 -13.07
N GLY A 2 -24.70 11.00 -12.10
CA GLY A 2 -25.05 12.38 -11.75
C GLY A 2 -23.87 13.11 -11.09
N LEU A 3 -23.85 14.44 -11.14
CA LEU A 3 -22.76 15.29 -10.64
C LEU A 3 -22.32 14.91 -9.21
N ILE A 4 -23.30 14.64 -8.33
CA ILE A 4 -23.07 14.24 -6.93
C ILE A 4 -22.36 12.89 -6.85
N GLY A 5 -22.74 11.91 -7.68
CA GLY A 5 -22.12 10.58 -7.70
C GLY A 5 -20.65 10.63 -8.12
N SER A 6 -20.32 11.46 -9.11
CA SER A 6 -18.94 11.69 -9.54
C SER A 6 -18.10 12.36 -8.45
N LEU A 7 -18.66 13.32 -7.70
CA LEU A 7 -17.96 13.97 -6.58
C LEU A 7 -17.67 12.99 -5.44
N ILE A 8 -18.63 12.12 -5.10
CA ILE A 8 -18.44 11.08 -4.07
C ILE A 8 -17.36 10.09 -4.52
N ALA A 9 -17.41 9.64 -5.77
CA ALA A 9 -16.41 8.73 -6.33
C ALA A 9 -15.01 9.36 -6.30
N LEU A 10 -14.86 10.63 -6.68
CA LEU A 10 -13.58 11.34 -6.58
C LEU A 10 -13.08 11.40 -5.12
N GLY A 11 -13.96 11.71 -4.17
CA GLY A 11 -13.61 11.69 -2.75
C GLY A 11 -13.08 10.31 -2.30
N ALA A 12 -13.76 9.23 -2.68
CA ALA A 12 -13.33 7.87 -2.40
C ALA A 12 -11.98 7.53 -3.05
N ALA A 13 -11.77 7.91 -4.32
CA ALA A 13 -10.51 7.70 -5.03
C ALA A 13 -9.33 8.37 -4.30
N ILE A 14 -9.52 9.61 -3.82
CA ILE A 14 -8.52 10.34 -3.05
C ILE A 14 -8.22 9.60 -1.74
N VAL A 15 -9.23 9.16 -1.00
CA VAL A 15 -9.04 8.41 0.25
C VAL A 15 -8.23 7.13 0.01
N PHE A 16 -8.57 6.34 -1.02
CA PHE A 16 -7.82 5.14 -1.36
C PHE A 16 -6.37 5.44 -1.73
N ALA A 17 -6.10 6.50 -2.49
CA ALA A 17 -4.75 6.92 -2.82
C ALA A 17 -3.95 7.32 -1.58
N VAL A 18 -4.55 8.12 -0.68
CA VAL A 18 -3.93 8.54 0.58
C VAL A 18 -3.63 7.33 1.46
N VAL A 19 -4.57 6.40 1.60
CA VAL A 19 -4.38 5.18 2.40
C VAL A 19 -3.27 4.30 1.81
N ALA A 20 -3.20 4.15 0.49
CA ALA A 20 -2.14 3.38 -0.16
C ALA A 20 -0.74 3.99 0.12
N ILE A 21 -0.60 5.30 -0.03
CA ILE A 21 0.66 6.01 0.25
C ILE A 21 1.01 5.92 1.73
N ALA A 22 0.04 6.13 2.62
CA ALA A 22 0.24 6.03 4.07
C ALA A 22 0.62 4.61 4.49
N THR A 23 0.06 3.58 3.85
CA THR A 23 0.41 2.18 4.07
C THR A 23 1.87 1.93 3.72
N LEU A 24 2.31 2.35 2.52
CA LEU A 24 3.71 2.23 2.10
C LEU A 24 4.65 2.95 3.07
N TRP A 25 4.33 4.20 3.41
CA TRP A 25 5.13 5.01 4.33
C TRP A 25 5.22 4.38 5.72
N GLY A 26 4.07 4.03 6.32
CA GLY A 26 3.99 3.42 7.64
C GLY A 26 4.71 2.07 7.70
N GLY A 27 4.51 1.21 6.69
CA GLY A 27 5.23 -0.05 6.59
C GLY A 27 6.73 0.13 6.46
N TRP A 28 7.19 1.12 5.68
CA TRP A 28 8.62 1.44 5.57
C TRP A 28 9.21 1.91 6.90
N GLN A 29 8.51 2.80 7.62
CA GLN A 29 8.95 3.24 8.94
C GLN A 29 9.00 2.08 9.94
N ALA A 30 8.02 1.18 9.92
CA ALA A 30 8.01 -0.01 10.78
C ALA A 30 9.20 -0.93 10.49
N ILE A 31 9.49 -1.21 9.21
CA ILE A 31 10.66 -2.03 8.83
C ILE A 31 11.97 -1.40 9.31
N GLN A 32 12.11 -0.07 9.22
CA GLN A 32 13.36 0.61 9.58
C GLN A 32 13.53 0.81 11.09
N ARG A 33 12.46 1.06 11.83
CA ARG A 33 12.51 1.55 13.21
C ARG A 33 12.02 0.55 14.25
N GLU A 34 11.22 -0.43 13.84
CA GLU A 34 10.57 -1.39 14.75
C GLU A 34 11.19 -2.79 14.61
N LEU A 35 12.51 -2.87 14.43
CA LEU A 35 13.22 -4.14 14.64
C LEU A 35 12.96 -4.60 16.08
N LEU A 36 12.44 -5.83 16.24
CA LEU A 36 12.07 -6.42 17.53
C LEU A 36 13.15 -6.14 18.58
N ARG A 37 12.74 -5.68 19.76
CA ARG A 37 13.64 -5.48 20.90
C ARG A 37 14.36 -6.80 21.20
N GLY A 38 15.65 -6.90 20.88
CA GLY A 38 16.43 -8.15 20.95
C GLY A 38 16.85 -8.76 19.60
N PHE A 39 16.64 -8.06 18.48
CA PHE A 39 17.15 -8.48 17.17
C PHE A 39 18.69 -8.57 17.20
N VAL A 40 19.22 -9.79 17.23
CA VAL A 40 20.66 -10.04 17.05
C VAL A 40 20.93 -9.98 15.55
N SER A 41 21.89 -9.16 15.11
CA SER A 41 22.37 -9.16 13.73
C SER A 41 23.19 -10.44 13.49
N THR A 42 22.51 -11.57 13.39
CA THR A 42 23.08 -12.77 12.78
C THR A 42 23.03 -12.57 11.28
N ASN A 43 24.13 -12.79 10.58
CA ASN A 43 24.15 -12.73 9.11
C ASN A 43 23.21 -13.83 8.58
N PRO A 44 21.99 -13.50 8.12
CA PRO A 44 21.00 -14.52 7.81
C PRO A 44 21.41 -15.25 6.54
N SER A 45 21.09 -16.54 6.49
CA SER A 45 21.24 -17.31 5.26
C SER A 45 20.43 -16.69 4.12
N ILE A 46 20.81 -16.99 2.88
CA ILE A 46 20.13 -16.45 1.68
C ILE A 46 18.63 -16.79 1.71
N GLY A 47 18.26 -17.99 2.17
CA GLY A 47 16.87 -18.42 2.27
C GLY A 47 16.05 -17.58 3.26
N GLU A 48 16.60 -17.30 4.44
CA GLU A 48 15.94 -16.47 5.45
C GLU A 48 15.77 -15.02 4.99
N ARG A 49 16.75 -14.48 4.26
CA ARG A 49 16.63 -13.15 3.64
C ARG A 49 15.49 -13.09 2.62
N ILE A 50 15.40 -14.10 1.74
CA ILE A 50 14.33 -14.17 0.73
C ILE A 50 12.97 -14.24 1.42
N TRP A 51 12.79 -15.15 2.39
CA TRP A 51 11.54 -15.29 3.11
C TRP A 51 11.15 -14.03 3.87
N SER A 52 12.11 -13.35 4.51
CA SER A 52 11.86 -12.07 5.18
C SER A 52 11.33 -11.02 4.19
N ILE A 53 11.96 -10.86 3.03
CA ILE A 53 11.51 -9.91 1.99
C ILE A 53 10.11 -10.29 1.47
N LEU A 54 9.88 -11.57 1.18
CA LEU A 54 8.60 -12.06 0.67
C LEU A 54 7.45 -11.91 1.68
N LEU A 55 7.72 -11.95 2.97
CA LEU A 55 6.72 -11.85 4.02
C LEU A 55 6.52 -10.43 4.56
N THR A 56 7.42 -9.49 4.22
CA THR A 56 7.35 -8.10 4.71
C THR A 56 7.18 -7.08 3.58
N VAL A 57 8.13 -7.04 2.65
CA VAL A 57 8.18 -6.05 1.57
C VAL A 57 7.15 -6.37 0.49
N LEU A 58 7.02 -7.65 0.10
CA LEU A 58 6.09 -8.04 -0.96
C LEU A 58 4.62 -7.76 -0.60
N PRO A 59 4.11 -8.10 0.59
CA PRO A 59 2.74 -7.78 0.97
C PRO A 59 2.50 -6.27 1.07
N LEU A 60 3.49 -5.51 1.56
CA LEU A 60 3.42 -4.05 1.63
C LEU A 60 3.27 -3.42 0.25
N ILE A 61 4.11 -3.83 -0.70
CA ILE A 61 4.02 -3.39 -2.09
C ILE A 61 2.68 -3.83 -2.69
N GLY A 62 2.27 -5.08 -2.47
CA GLY A 62 0.99 -5.60 -2.96
C GLY A 62 -0.21 -4.78 -2.48
N ALA A 63 -0.31 -4.51 -1.18
CA ALA A 63 -1.37 -3.70 -0.60
C ALA A 63 -1.38 -2.27 -1.18
N THR A 64 -0.20 -1.67 -1.33
CA THR A 64 -0.04 -0.33 -1.92
C THR A 64 -0.53 -0.30 -3.38
N LEU A 65 -0.09 -1.25 -4.19
CA LEU A 65 -0.48 -1.33 -5.61
C LEU A 65 -1.98 -1.57 -5.77
N LEU A 66 -2.58 -2.44 -4.95
CA LEU A 66 -4.02 -2.69 -4.97
C LEU A 66 -4.81 -1.45 -4.54
N GLY A 67 -4.34 -0.71 -3.52
CA GLY A 67 -4.96 0.55 -3.10
C GLY A 67 -4.91 1.63 -4.19
N LEU A 68 -3.76 1.78 -4.86
CA LEU A 68 -3.61 2.70 -6.01
C LEU A 68 -4.46 2.27 -7.21
N LEU A 69 -4.53 0.97 -7.49
CA LEU A 69 -5.39 0.43 -8.54
C LEU A 69 -6.87 0.70 -8.24
N ALA A 70 -7.30 0.53 -6.99
CA ALA A 70 -8.66 0.86 -6.57
C ALA A 70 -8.94 2.36 -6.78
N ALA A 71 -8.04 3.24 -6.31
CA ALA A 71 -8.17 4.69 -6.52
C ALA A 71 -8.29 5.04 -8.01
N TRP A 72 -7.45 4.44 -8.85
CA TRP A 72 -7.48 4.65 -10.30
C TRP A 72 -8.80 4.20 -10.93
N ARG A 73 -9.30 3.01 -10.57
CA ARG A 73 -10.59 2.51 -11.07
C ARG A 73 -11.76 3.37 -10.64
N ILE A 74 -11.77 3.83 -9.40
CA ILE A 74 -12.81 4.73 -8.90
C ILE A 74 -12.76 6.07 -9.65
N ALA A 75 -11.57 6.60 -9.92
CA ALA A 75 -11.41 7.82 -10.70
C ALA A 75 -11.94 7.65 -12.14
N GLN A 76 -11.66 6.53 -12.80
CA GLN A 76 -12.23 6.23 -14.12
C GLN A 76 -13.76 6.29 -14.11
N VAL A 77 -14.40 5.65 -13.12
CA VAL A 77 -15.86 5.68 -12.96
C VAL A 77 -16.36 7.12 -12.74
N ALA A 78 -15.64 7.92 -11.94
CA ALA A 78 -16.01 9.30 -11.68
C ALA A 78 -15.99 10.18 -12.95
N PHE A 79 -15.03 9.93 -13.84
CA PHE A 79 -14.89 10.60 -15.14
C PHE A 79 -15.73 9.96 -16.26
N GLY A 80 -16.41 8.84 -16.01
CA GLY A 80 -17.19 8.11 -17.03
C GLY A 80 -16.32 7.40 -18.07
N LEU A 81 -15.10 7.03 -17.70
CA LEU A 81 -14.10 6.37 -18.56
C LEU A 81 -14.09 4.84 -18.41
N GLY A 82 -15.03 4.27 -17.65
CA GLY A 82 -15.10 2.85 -17.32
C GLY A 82 -16.52 2.35 -17.14
#